data_AF-A0A926UW01-F1
#
_entry.id   AF-A0A926UW01-F1
#
_cell.length_a   1.000
_cell.length_b   1.000
_cell.length_c   1.000
_cell.angle_alpha   90.00
_cell.angle_beta   90.00
_cell.angle_gamma   90.00
#
_symmetry.space_group_name_H-M   'P 1'
#
loop_
_entity.id
_entity.type
_entity.pdbx_description
1 polymer ?
#
loop_
_entity_poly.entity_id
_entity_poly.type
_entity_poly.pdbx_seq_one_letter_code
_entity_poly.pdbx_strand_id
1 'polypeptide(L)' 'MTQQELFKTFESLPTEAQHQALNFIAFLQQTYTPAIKPQKTEIDWVNDPFIGMWQECQDMDDSTTWVRNIRNSEWS' A
#
# COMPACT_ATOMS: atom_id res chain seq x y z
N MET A 1 10.09 -4.40 36.00
CA MET A 1 11.07 -3.54 35.31
C MET A 1 10.43 -2.17 35.15
N THR A 2 10.97 -1.17 35.84
CA THR A 2 10.53 0.23 35.71
C THR A 2 11.21 0.87 34.49
N GLN A 3 10.67 2.00 34.00
CA GLN A 3 11.27 2.71 32.86
C GLN A 3 12.73 3.12 33.14
N GLN A 4 13.05 3.46 34.38
CA GLN A 4 14.39 3.83 34.81
C GLN A 4 15.36 2.64 34.79
N GLU A 5 14.90 1.45 35.18
CA GLU A 5 15.70 0.23 35.10
C GLU A 5 15.96 -0.18 33.64
N LEU A 6 14.97 0.01 32.76
CA LEU A 6 15.09 -0.28 31.34
C LEU A 6 16.17 0.58 30.66
N PHE A 7 16.17 1.89 30.92
CA PHE A 7 17.20 2.79 30.39
C PHE A 7 18.60 2.41 30.86
N LYS A 8 18.76 2.06 32.14
CA LYS A 8 20.06 1.59 32.67
C LYS A 8 20.51 0.29 32.01
N THR A 9 19.60 -0.65 31.78
CA THR A 9 19.91 -1.89 31.06
C THR A 9 20.30 -1.60 29.62
N PHE A 10 19.60 -0.68 28.94
CA PHE A 10 19.93 -0.26 27.58
C PHE A 10 21.33 0.38 27.50
N GLU A 11 21.68 1.30 28.41
CA GLU A 11 23.01 1.92 28.46
C GLU A 11 24.13 0.90 28.76
N SER A 12 23.82 -0.16 29.49
CA SER A 12 24.78 -1.24 29.78
C SER A 12 25.06 -2.17 28.60
N LEU A 13 24.27 -2.09 27.52
CA LEU A 13 24.46 -2.92 26.34
C LEU A 13 25.64 -2.42 25.48
N PRO A 14 26.33 -3.31 24.75
CA PRO A 14 27.27 -2.92 23.70
C PRO A 14 26.61 -2.04 22.63
N THR A 15 27.39 -1.15 22.00
CA THR A 15 26.91 -0.20 20.99
C THR A 15 26.08 -0.87 19.89
N GLU A 16 26.49 -2.04 19.40
CA GLU A 16 25.76 -2.80 18.38
C GLU A 16 24.35 -3.21 18.84
N ALA A 17 24.23 -3.67 20.09
CA ALA A 17 22.96 -4.07 20.66
C ALA A 17 22.06 -2.85 20.95
N GLN A 18 22.63 -1.69 21.28
CA GLN A 18 21.88 -0.43 21.38
C GLN A 18 21.30 -0.03 20.02
N HIS A 19 22.10 -0.11 18.95
CA HIS A 19 21.63 0.15 17.58
C HIS A 19 20.49 -0.78 17.18
N GLN A 20 20.60 -2.08 17.49
CA GLN A 20 19.54 -3.05 17.20
C GLN A 20 18.23 -2.71 17.93
N ALA A 21 18.30 -2.32 19.20
CA ALA A 21 17.13 -1.90 19.97
C ALA A 21 16.51 -0.60 19.41
N LEU A 22 17.32 0.38 19.00
CA LEU A 22 16.82 1.59 18.34
C LEU A 22 16.12 1.28 17.02
N ASN A 23 16.70 0.41 16.19
CA ASN A 23 16.08 -0.03 14.93
C ASN A 23 14.75 -0.74 15.18
N PHE A 24 14.66 -1.57 16.22
CA PHE A 24 13.43 -2.24 16.58
C PHE A 24 12.35 -1.26 17.06
N ILE A 25 12.72 -0.25 17.86
CA ILE A 25 11.80 0.81 18.27
C ILE A 25 11.30 1.59 17.04
N ALA A 26 12.17 1.93 16.10
CA ALA A 26 11.78 2.61 14.86
C ALA A 26 10.81 1.77 14.03
N PHE A 27 11.04 0.46 13.93
CA PHE A 27 10.14 -0.48 13.28
C PHE A 27 8.76 -0.54 13.96
N LEU A 28 8.73 -0.61 15.29
CA LEU A 28 7.47 -0.61 16.04
C LEU A 28 6.71 0.71 15.86
N GLN A 29 7.42 1.83 15.88
CA GLN A 29 6.81 3.13 15.59
C GLN A 29 6.17 3.11 14.21
N GLN A 30 6.84 2.64 13.16
CA GLN A 30 6.23 2.56 11.82
C GLN A 30 5.02 1.60 11.77
N THR A 31 5.13 0.44 12.41
CA THR A 31 4.11 -0.61 12.40
C THR A 31 2.82 -0.18 13.12
N TYR A 32 2.96 0.56 14.22
CA TYR A 32 1.86 0.95 15.09
C TYR A 32 1.56 2.45 15.06
N THR A 33 2.25 3.25 14.23
CA THR A 33 1.79 4.59 13.90
C THR A 33 0.42 4.40 13.29
N PRO A 34 -0.65 4.90 13.93
CA PRO A 34 -1.98 4.76 13.38
C PRO A 34 -1.91 5.34 11.99
N ALA A 35 -2.06 4.49 10.98
CA ALA A 35 -2.13 4.92 9.61
C ALA A 35 -3.16 6.04 9.62
N ILE A 36 -2.71 7.27 9.35
CA ILE A 36 -3.60 8.32 8.93
C ILE A 36 -4.21 7.68 7.69
N LYS A 37 -5.39 7.07 7.85
CA LYS A 37 -6.08 6.45 6.73
C LYS A 37 -6.13 7.60 5.74
N PRO A 38 -5.48 7.50 4.56
CA PRO A 38 -5.65 8.51 3.56
C PRO A 38 -7.16 8.61 3.42
N GLN A 39 -7.70 9.77 3.80
CA GLN A 39 -9.11 10.03 3.72
C GLN A 39 -9.45 9.69 2.29
N LYS A 40 -10.26 8.65 2.07
CA LYS A 40 -10.49 8.08 0.76
C LYS A 40 -11.02 9.22 -0.10
N THR A 41 -10.14 9.87 -0.85
CA THR A 41 -10.53 10.87 -1.81
C THR A 41 -11.46 10.14 -2.74
N GLU A 42 -12.66 10.66 -2.88
CA GLU A 42 -13.62 10.14 -3.84
C GLU A 42 -12.93 10.22 -5.21
N ILE A 43 -12.46 9.06 -5.68
CA ILE A 43 -11.77 8.98 -6.96
C ILE A 43 -12.87 9.11 -8.01
N ASP A 44 -12.79 10.17 -8.78
CA ASP A 44 -13.62 10.33 -9.96
C ASP A 44 -13.07 9.42 -11.06
N TRP A 45 -13.61 8.21 -11.11
CA TRP A 45 -13.22 7.19 -12.09
C TRP A 45 -13.60 7.56 -13.53
N VAL A 46 -14.56 8.48 -13.71
CA VAL A 46 -15.05 8.88 -15.03
C VAL A 46 -14.10 9.91 -15.65
N ASN A 47 -13.67 10.91 -14.86
CA ASN A 47 -12.74 11.94 -15.32
C ASN A 47 -11.26 11.56 -15.11
N ASP A 48 -10.97 10.34 -14.64
CA ASP A 48 -9.61 9.84 -14.54
C ASP A 48 -8.98 9.73 -15.96
N PRO A 49 -7.84 10.37 -16.23
CA PRO A 49 -7.24 10.41 -17.57
C PRO A 49 -6.85 9.04 -18.14
N PHE A 50 -6.71 8.01 -17.30
CA PHE A 50 -6.36 6.66 -17.74
C PHE A 50 -7.62 5.79 -17.93
N ILE A 51 -8.60 5.90 -17.02
CA ILE A 51 -9.82 5.08 -17.05
C ILE A 51 -10.87 5.67 -17.99
N GLY A 52 -10.99 6.99 -18.04
CA GLY A 52 -11.86 7.72 -18.96
C GLY A 52 -11.49 7.54 -20.44
N MET A 53 -10.28 7.06 -20.76
CA MET A 53 -9.89 6.78 -22.17
C MET A 53 -10.81 5.77 -22.86
N TRP A 54 -11.45 4.89 -22.10
CA TRP A 54 -12.33 3.85 -22.64
C TRP A 54 -13.80 4.27 -22.71
N GLN A 55 -14.15 5.47 -22.24
CA GLN A 55 -15.53 5.97 -22.17
C GLN A 55 -16.19 6.08 -23.57
N GLU A 56 -15.40 6.41 -24.59
CA GLU A 56 -15.89 6.54 -25.96
C GLU A 56 -15.78 5.23 -26.78
N CYS A 57 -15.27 4.16 -26.16
CA CYS A 57 -15.10 2.87 -26.82
C CYS A 57 -16.42 2.09 -26.80
N GLN A 58 -17.16 2.11 -27.90
CA GLN A 58 -18.45 1.39 -28.05
C GLN A 58 -18.33 -0.11 -27.81
N ASP A 59 -17.16 -0.70 -28.11
CA ASP A 59 -16.87 -2.10 -27.82
C ASP A 59 -16.87 -2.42 -26.30
N MET A 60 -16.68 -1.41 -25.47
CA MET A 60 -16.66 -1.54 -24.01
C MET A 60 -18.06 -1.53 -23.38
N ASP A 61 -19.11 -1.20 -24.16
CA ASP A 61 -20.52 -1.26 -23.71
C ASP A 61 -20.92 -2.68 -23.30
N ASP A 62 -20.38 -3.70 -23.98
CA ASP A 62 -20.42 -5.10 -23.57
C ASP A 62 -19.03 -5.72 -23.70
N SER A 63 -18.17 -5.37 -22.75
CA SER A 63 -16.80 -5.88 -22.65
C SER A 63 -16.72 -7.42 -22.63
N THR A 64 -17.76 -8.10 -22.14
CA THR A 64 -17.77 -9.57 -22.07
C THR A 64 -17.92 -10.19 -23.47
N THR A 65 -18.83 -9.64 -24.28
CA THR A 65 -19.03 -10.07 -25.67
C THR A 65 -17.82 -9.70 -26.53
N TRP A 66 -17.27 -8.49 -26.35
CA TRP A 66 -16.07 -8.05 -27.06
C TRP A 66 -14.87 -8.99 -26.84
N VAL A 67 -14.53 -9.31 -25.58
CA VAL A 67 -13.42 -10.24 -25.27
C VAL A 67 -13.66 -11.63 -25.85
N ARG A 68 -14.90 -12.14 -25.84
CA ARG A 68 -15.21 -13.45 -26.43
C ARG A 68 -15.02 -13.46 -27.94
N ASN A 69 -15.46 -12.41 -28.63
CA ASN A 69 -15.34 -12.31 -30.08
C ASN A 69 -13.88 -12.26 -30.52
N ILE A 70 -13.06 -11.40 -29.89
CA ILE A 70 -11.62 -11.31 -30.16
C ILE A 70 -10.92 -12.66 -29.98
N ARG A 71 -11.25 -13.39 -28.90
CA ARG A 71 -10.67 -14.71 -28.66
C ARG A 71 -11.01 -15.70 -29.76
N ASN A 72 -12.24 -15.68 -30.25
CA ASN A 72 -12.68 -16.57 -31.31
C ASN A 72 -12.10 -16.19 -32.69
N SER A 73 -11.91 -14.91 -32.98
CA SER A 73 -11.45 -14.45 -34.30
C SER A 73 -9.93 -14.42 -34.45
N GLU A 74 -9.21 -14.03 -33.40
CA GLU A 74 -7.77 -13.74 -33.49
C GLU A 74 -6.88 -14.81 -32.85
N TRP A 75 -7.44 -15.67 -31.99
CA TRP A 75 -6.68 -16.63 -31.16
C TRP A 75 -7.11 -18.10 -31.39
N SER A 76 -7.75 -18.38 -32.52
CA SER A 76 -8.16 -19.74 -32.95
C SER A 76 -7.14 -20.38 -33.89
#